data_AF-U7Q6Z5-F1
#
_entry.id   AF-U7Q6Z5-F1
#
_cell.length_a   1.000
_cell.length_b   1.000
_cell.length_c   1.000
_cell.angle_alpha   90.00
_cell.angle_beta   90.00
_cell.angle_gamma   90.00
#
_symmetry.space_group_name_H-M   'P 1'
#
loop_
_entity.id
_entity.type
_entity.pdbx_description
1 polymer ?
#
loop_
_entity_poly.entity_id
_entity_poly.type
_entity_poly.pdbx_seq_one_letter_code
_entity_poly.pdbx_strand_id
1 'polypeptide(L)' 'MLNRLHSILEELLHKWDCKLIEFNGEDNHVHLLFQYHPDIALSNLVNNLKSVTSRKLRQEFSDHLNSF' A
#
# COMPACT_ATOMS: atom_id res chain seq x y z
N MET A 1 6.30 -6.23 8.96
CA MET A 1 5.90 -5.07 8.13
C MET A 1 4.86 -5.41 7.06
N LEU A 2 4.92 -6.57 6.39
CA LEU A 2 3.96 -6.96 5.34
C LEU A 2 2.49 -6.93 5.76
N ASN A 3 2.14 -7.54 6.91
CA ASN A 3 0.75 -7.51 7.42
C ASN A 3 0.24 -6.07 7.63
N ARG A 4 1.14 -5.16 8.04
CA ARG A 4 0.76 -3.76 8.24
C ARG A 4 0.59 -3.03 6.91
N LEU A 5 1.46 -3.29 5.95
CA LEU A 5 1.31 -2.79 4.58
C LEU A 5 -0.01 -3.25 3.96
N HIS A 6 -0.39 -4.51 4.15
CA HIS A 6 -1.68 -5.05 3.72
C HIS A 6 -2.85 -4.21 4.27
N SER A 7 -2.93 -4.02 5.59
CA SER A 7 -4.01 -3.23 6.21
C SER A 7 -4.06 -1.78 5.70
N ILE A 8 -2.90 -1.14 5.53
CA ILE A 8 -2.85 0.24 5.01
C ILE A 8 -3.34 0.29 3.56
N LEU A 9 -2.97 -0.68 2.73
CA LEU A 9 -3.40 -0.76 1.34
C LEU A 9 -4.90 -1.04 1.23
N GLU A 10 -5.44 -1.93 2.05
CA GLU A 10 -6.88 -2.20 2.11
C GLU A 10 -7.67 -0.94 2.49
N GLU A 11 -7.25 -0.21 3.54
CA GLU A 11 -7.85 1.06 3.93
C GLU A 11 -7.75 2.12 2.84
N LEU A 12 -6.60 2.23 2.17
CA LEU A 12 -6.40 3.22 1.10
C LEU A 12 -7.23 2.91 -0.12
N LEU A 13 -7.21 1.66 -0.60
CA LEU A 13 -8.03 1.25 -1.74
C LEU A 13 -9.50 1.51 -1.44
N HIS A 14 -9.98 1.19 -0.24
CA HIS A 14 -11.36 1.48 0.14
C HIS A 14 -11.70 2.98 0.08
N LYS A 15 -10.79 3.87 0.51
CA LYS A 15 -10.97 5.33 0.41
C LYS A 15 -10.98 5.86 -1.02
N TRP A 16 -10.42 5.11 -1.95
CA TRP A 16 -10.41 5.41 -3.39
C TRP A 16 -11.58 4.74 -4.13
N ASP A 17 -12.58 4.19 -3.42
CA ASP A 17 -13.65 3.34 -3.98
C ASP A 17 -13.11 2.18 -4.83
N CYS A 18 -11.93 1.68 -4.45
CA CYS A 18 -11.30 0.51 -5.04
C CYS A 18 -11.47 -0.70 -4.11
N LYS A 19 -11.48 -1.90 -4.69
CA LYS A 19 -11.59 -3.15 -3.93
C LYS A 19 -10.30 -3.94 -4.03
N LEU A 20 -9.70 -4.25 -2.88
CA LEU A 20 -8.60 -5.21 -2.81
C LEU A 20 -9.13 -6.63 -3.11
N ILE A 21 -8.51 -7.32 -4.06
CA ILE A 21 -8.84 -8.70 -4.42
C ILE A 21 -7.82 -9.66 -3.83
N GLU A 22 -6.53 -9.35 -3.99
CA GLU A 22 -5.43 -10.19 -3.53
C GLU A 22 -4.21 -9.35 -3.16
N PHE A 23 -3.51 -9.76 -2.12
CA PHE A 23 -2.25 -9.17 -1.69
C PHE A 23 -1.27 -10.28 -1.32
N ASN A 24 -0.12 -10.30 -2.00
CA ASN A 24 1.01 -11.19 -1.71
C ASN A 24 2.30 -10.39 -1.72
N GLY A 25 3.38 -10.94 -1.16
CA GLY A 25 4.68 -10.29 -1.23
C GLY A 25 5.82 -11.16 -0.75
N GLU A 26 6.99 -10.83 -1.26
CA GLU A 26 8.29 -11.35 -0.84
C GLU A 26 9.03 -10.27 -0.03
N ASP A 27 10.24 -10.58 0.41
CA ASP A 27 11.02 -9.68 1.27
C ASP A 27 11.37 -8.34 0.61
N ASN A 28 11.46 -8.30 -0.73
CA ASN A 28 11.86 -7.11 -1.49
C ASN A 28 10.74 -6.48 -2.35
N HIS A 29 9.57 -7.10 -2.45
CA HIS A 29 8.47 -6.56 -3.27
C HIS A 29 7.09 -7.12 -2.87
N VAL A 30 6.03 -6.45 -3.32
CA VAL A 30 4.64 -6.89 -3.13
C VAL A 30 3.87 -6.93 -4.45
N HIS A 31 2.95 -7.88 -4.55
CA HIS A 31 1.96 -8.01 -5.61
C HIS A 31 0.59 -7.61 -5.08
N LEU A 32 -0.08 -6.73 -5.81
CA LEU A 32 -1.39 -6.20 -5.45
C LEU A 32 -2.35 -6.39 -6.63
N LEU A 33 -3.44 -7.13 -6.40
CA LEU A 33 -4.55 -7.26 -7.33
C LEU A 33 -5.76 -6.51 -6.77
N PHE A 34 -6.28 -5.54 -7.53
CA PHE A 34 -7.41 -4.72 -7.10
C PHE A 34 -8.30 -4.34 -8.28
N GLN A 35 -9.57 -4.08 -7.96
CA GLN A 35 -10.56 -3.53 -8.88
C GLN A 35 -10.67 -2.02 -8.67
N TYR A 36 -10.74 -1.27 -9.76
CA TYR A 36 -10.89 0.19 -9.76
C TYR A 36 -11.82 0.64 -10.90
N HIS A 37 -12.41 1.83 -10.77
CA HIS A 37 -13.27 2.40 -11.82
C HIS A 37 -12.41 2.99 -12.97
N PRO A 38 -12.78 2.83 -14.26
CA PRO A 38 -11.98 3.35 -15.39
C PRO A 38 -11.69 4.85 -15.35
N ASP A 39 -12.56 5.64 -14.73
CA ASP A 39 -12.38 7.10 -14.60
C ASP A 39 -11.26 7.49 -13.62
N ILE A 40 -10.76 6.54 -12.83
CA ILE A 40 -9.64 6.78 -11.91
C ILE A 40 -8.33 6.76 -12.71
N ALA A 41 -7.59 7.87 -12.64
CA ALA A 41 -6.23 7.93 -13.16
C ALA A 41 -5.31 6.97 -12.37
N LEU A 42 -5.01 5.81 -12.97
CA LEU A 42 -4.25 4.74 -12.34
C LEU A 42 -2.88 5.20 -11.81
N SER A 43 -2.19 6.08 -12.53
CA SER A 43 -0.90 6.65 -12.11
C SER A 43 -1.01 7.42 -10.80
N ASN A 44 -2.08 8.21 -10.61
CA ASN A 44 -2.32 8.97 -9.39
C ASN A 44 -2.63 8.05 -8.21
N LEU A 45 -3.47 7.02 -8.42
CA LEU A 45 -3.77 6.01 -7.43
C LEU A 45 -2.48 5.29 -6.98
N VAL A 46 -1.70 4.75 -7.91
CA VAL A 46 -0.45 4.03 -7.61
C VAL A 46 0.56 4.93 -6.89
N ASN A 47 0.70 6.19 -7.31
CA ASN A 47 1.56 7.16 -6.63
C ASN A 47 1.11 7.43 -5.20
N ASN A 48 -0.20 7.56 -4.97
CA ASN A 48 -0.76 7.74 -3.63
C ASN A 48 -0.51 6.52 -2.75
N LEU A 49 -0.80 5.31 -3.23
CA LEU A 49 -0.55 4.06 -2.51
C LEU A 49 0.91 3.97 -2.08
N LYS A 50 1.87 4.14 -3.00
CA LYS A 50 3.30 4.09 -2.69
C LYS A 50 3.73 5.15 -1.70
N SER A 51 3.31 6.40 -1.90
CA SER A 51 3.74 7.52 -1.05
C SER A 51 3.20 7.41 0.38
N VAL A 52 1.91 7.10 0.53
CA VAL A 52 1.27 7.04 1.85
C VAL A 52 1.72 5.81 2.62
N THR A 53 1.79 4.64 1.99
CA THR A 53 2.30 3.42 2.65
C THR A 53 3.74 3.60 3.10
N SER A 54 4.59 4.14 2.23
CA SER A 54 6.00 4.39 2.53
C SER A 54 6.18 5.36 3.71
N ARG A 55 5.41 6.46 3.74
CA ARG A 55 5.44 7.41 4.87
C ARG A 55 4.96 6.77 6.17
N LYS A 56 3.82 6.08 6.15
CA LYS A 56 3.24 5.44 7.35
C LYS A 56 4.17 4.36 7.92
N LEU A 57 4.70 3.48 7.07
CA LEU A 57 5.60 2.42 7.50
C LEU A 57 6.90 2.99 8.10
N ARG A 58 7.49 4.02 7.49
CA ARG A 58 8.69 4.65 8.07
C ARG A 58 8.43 5.32 9.42
N GLN A 59 7.22 5.86 9.63
CA GLN A 59 6.82 6.45 10.90
C GLN A 59 6.55 5.39 11.98
N GLU A 60 5.87 4.30 11.63
CA GLU A 60 5.50 3.24 12.58
C GLU A 60 6.69 2.33 12.94
N PHE A 61 7.65 2.16 12.03
CA PHE A 61 8.82 1.29 12.20
C PHE A 61 10.13 2.07 12.26
N SER A 62 10.11 3.36 12.64
CA SER A 62 11.30 4.22 12.67
C SER A 62 12.43 3.60 13.49
N ASP A 63 12.11 3.01 14.64
CA ASP A 63 13.10 2.44 15.55
C ASP A 63 13.81 1.22 14.95
N HIS A 64 13.07 0.41 14.19
CA HIS A 64 13.61 -0.74 13.46
C HIS A 64 14.45 -0.33 12.24
N LEU A 65 14.09 0.79 11.60
CA LEU A 65 14.84 1.30 10.44
C LEU A 65 16.11 2.05 10.84
N ASN A 66 16.12 2.68 12.02
CA ASN A 66 17.28 3.40 12.55
C ASN A 66 18.35 2.48 13.17
N SER A 67 18.07 1.18 13.29
CA SER A 67 18.98 0.19 13.91
C SER A 67 19.88 -0.54 12.90
N PHE A 68 19.87 -0.11 11.63
CA PHE A 68 20.76 -0.55 10.55
C PHE A 68 21.50 0.66 9.96
#